data_AF-A0A4Q1A795-F1
#
_entry.id   AF-A0A4Q1A795-F1
#
_cell.length_a   1.000
_cell.length_b   1.000
_cell.length_c   1.000
_cell.angle_alpha   90.00
_cell.angle_beta   90.00
_cell.angle_gamma   90.00
#
_symmetry.space_group_name_H-M   'P 1'
#
loop_
_entity.id
_entity.type
_entity.pdbx_description
1 polymer ?
#
loop_
_entity_poly.entity_id
_entity_poly.type
_entity_poly.pdbx_seq_one_letter_code
_entity_poly.pdbx_strand_id
1 'polypeptide(L)'
;MFIEKFHEARSLALEQAIKNFKTTKRGSYKVLKLIKENIQELVDSGLNMQEQVQIINSALDIKISYSTYKAFYYSHMNKKIKQKQSFNNSPVIKKESSTTESKKEIDIFADLKG
;
A
#
# COMPACT_ATOMS: atom_id res chain seq x y z
N MET A 1 35.20 3.81 5.67
CA MET A 1 35.56 2.84 4.62
C MET A 1 34.61 1.66 4.39
N PHE A 2 33.93 1.07 5.39
CA PHE A 2 32.98 -0.03 5.10
C PHE A 2 31.62 0.46 4.61
N ILE A 3 31.10 1.54 5.21
CA ILE A 3 29.80 2.14 4.85
C ILE A 3 29.81 2.75 3.44
N GLU A 4 30.90 3.43 3.05
CA GLU A 4 31.05 4.03 1.71
C GLU A 4 30.95 2.99 0.59
N LYS A 5 31.58 1.81 0.77
CA LYS A 5 31.51 0.71 -0.20
C LYS A 5 30.09 0.19 -0.40
N PHE A 6 29.25 0.21 0.64
CA PHE A 6 27.84 -0.16 0.53
C PHE A 6 27.02 0.88 -0.24
N HIS A 7 27.26 2.17 0.00
CA HIS A 7 26.61 3.24 -0.75
C HIS A 7 26.97 3.18 -2.23
N GLU A 8 28.25 2.97 -2.54
CA GLU A 8 28.76 2.83 -3.89
C GLU A 8 28.14 1.62 -4.61
N ALA A 9 28.12 0.45 -3.96
CA ALA A 9 27.49 -0.76 -4.51
C ALA A 9 25.99 -0.57 -4.76
N ARG A 10 25.28 0.17 -3.90
CA ARG A 10 23.86 0.47 -4.07
C ARG A 10 23.62 1.46 -5.22
N SER A 11 24.47 2.47 -5.38
CA SER A 11 24.42 3.41 -6.50
C SER A 11 24.62 2.67 -7.83
N LEU A 12 25.66 1.84 -7.91
CA LEU A 12 25.95 1.05 -9.11
C LEU A 12 24.81 0.06 -9.44
N ALA A 13 24.23 -0.58 -8.43
CA ALA A 13 23.07 -1.45 -8.61
C ALA A 13 21.83 -0.69 -9.12
N LEU A 14 21.62 0.56 -8.67
CA LEU A 14 20.54 1.42 -9.11
C LEU A 14 20.74 1.85 -10.57
N GLU A 15 21.92 2.32 -10.93
CA GLU A 15 22.26 2.67 -12.31
C GLU A 15 22.06 1.51 -13.26
N GLN A 16 22.52 0.32 -12.89
CA GLN A 16 22.35 -0.89 -13.70
C GLN A 16 20.87 -1.27 -13.82
N ALA A 17 20.09 -1.14 -12.75
CA ALA A 17 18.65 -1.40 -12.78
C ALA A 17 17.90 -0.40 -13.68
N ILE A 18 18.26 0.89 -13.62
CA ILE A 18 17.70 1.95 -14.48
C ILE A 18 18.05 1.66 -15.93
N LYS A 19 19.32 1.37 -16.24
CA LYS A 19 19.77 1.03 -17.60
C LYS A 19 18.98 -0.16 -18.15
N ASN A 20 18.85 -1.23 -17.36
CA ASN A 20 18.08 -2.41 -17.74
C ASN A 20 16.60 -2.10 -17.96
N PHE A 21 16.01 -1.25 -17.12
CA PHE A 21 14.62 -0.83 -17.30
C PHE A 21 14.44 0.02 -18.56
N LYS A 22 15.37 0.94 -18.86
CA LYS A 22 15.32 1.76 -20.07
C LYS A 22 15.37 0.90 -21.34
N THR A 23 16.25 -0.10 -21.36
CA THR A 23 16.46 -1.00 -22.52
C THR A 23 15.36 -2.03 -22.69
N THR A 24 14.97 -2.72 -21.62
CA THR A 24 14.05 -3.87 -21.71
C THR A 24 12.60 -3.54 -21.35
N LYS A 25 12.34 -2.36 -20.77
CA LYS A 25 11.08 -2.00 -20.10
C LYS A 25 10.65 -2.96 -18.99
N ARG A 26 11.56 -3.83 -18.52
CA ARG A 26 11.35 -4.77 -17.41
C ARG A 26 12.20 -4.37 -16.21
N GLY A 27 11.78 -4.78 -15.01
CA GLY A 27 12.54 -4.52 -13.78
C GLY A 27 12.27 -3.19 -13.08
N SER A 28 11.16 -2.51 -13.43
CA SER A 28 10.68 -1.33 -12.68
C SER A 28 10.56 -1.58 -11.18
N TYR A 29 10.11 -2.77 -10.78
CA TYR A 29 10.03 -3.18 -9.37
C TYR A 29 11.40 -3.24 -8.69
N LYS A 30 12.47 -3.61 -9.41
CA LYS A 30 13.84 -3.62 -8.89
C LYS A 30 14.33 -2.20 -8.64
N VAL A 31 14.05 -1.28 -9.57
CA VAL A 31 14.35 0.15 -9.41
C VAL A 31 13.63 0.70 -8.16
N LEU A 32 12.31 0.49 -8.07
CA LEU A 32 11.51 0.94 -6.92
C LEU A 32 12.01 0.37 -5.59
N LYS A 33 12.46 -0.89 -5.56
CA LYS A 33 13.03 -1.51 -4.37
C LYS A 33 14.35 -0.86 -3.92
N LEU A 34 15.21 -0.47 -4.86
CA LEU A 34 16.50 0.17 -4.57
C LEU A 34 16.35 1.60 -4.03
N ILE A 35 15.32 2.32 -4.49
CA ILE A 35 15.00 3.70 -4.04
C ILE A 35 13.91 3.72 -2.96
N LYS A 36 13.62 2.59 -2.31
CA LYS A 36 12.53 2.47 -1.34
C LYS A 36 12.61 3.55 -0.24
N GLU A 37 13.80 3.81 0.29
CA GLU A 37 13.98 4.82 1.35
C GLU A 37 13.64 6.22 0.86
N ASN A 38 14.08 6.61 -0.34
CA ASN A 38 13.69 7.88 -0.95
C ASN A 38 12.18 7.97 -1.16
N ILE A 39 11.53 6.86 -1.57
CA ILE A 39 10.07 6.82 -1.66
C ILE A 39 9.42 7.06 -0.28
N GLN A 40 9.99 6.49 0.79
CA GLN A 40 9.48 6.71 2.14
C GLN A 40 9.63 8.17 2.57
N GLU A 41 10.74 8.85 2.23
CA GLU A 41 10.92 10.28 2.48
C GLU A 41 9.85 11.13 1.77
N LEU A 42 9.52 10.80 0.51
CA LEU A 42 8.45 11.49 -0.23
C LEU A 42 7.07 11.27 0.41
N VAL A 43 6.82 10.08 0.96
CA VAL A 43 5.60 9.77 1.71
C VAL A 43 5.54 10.57 3.01
N ASP A 44 6.63 10.60 3.75
CA ASP A 44 6.72 11.30 5.03
C ASP A 44 6.66 12.83 4.84
N SER A 45 7.03 13.32 3.64
CA SER A 45 6.85 14.71 3.20
C SER A 45 5.38 15.06 2.85
N GLY A 46 4.47 14.09 2.88
CA GLY A 46 3.04 14.31 2.62
C GLY A 46 2.65 14.40 1.14
N LEU A 47 3.57 14.11 0.21
CA LEU A 47 3.28 14.10 -1.22
C LEU A 47 2.28 12.99 -1.55
N ASN A 48 1.41 13.21 -2.52
CA ASN A 48 0.50 12.19 -3.00
C ASN A 48 1.22 11.21 -3.96
N MET A 49 0.60 10.05 -4.22
CA MET A 49 1.24 9.01 -5.06
C MET A 49 1.52 9.47 -6.50
N GLN A 50 0.72 10.38 -7.06
CA GLN A 50 0.96 10.88 -8.42
C GLN A 50 2.19 11.79 -8.46
N GLU A 51 2.32 12.69 -7.49
CA GLU A 51 3.49 13.56 -7.32
C GLU A 51 4.76 12.72 -7.10
N GLN A 52 4.68 11.70 -6.24
CA GLN A 52 5.79 10.77 -6.00
C GLN A 52 6.26 10.11 -7.29
N VAL A 53 5.34 9.60 -8.12
CA VAL A 53 5.67 8.99 -9.42
C VAL A 53 6.31 9.99 -10.37
N GLN A 54 5.78 11.21 -10.44
CA GLN A 54 6.34 12.26 -11.29
C GLN A 54 7.77 12.61 -10.88
N ILE A 55 8.02 12.81 -9.59
CA ILE A 55 9.35 13.11 -9.05
C ILE A 55 10.32 11.97 -9.37
N ILE A 56 9.93 10.71 -9.12
CA ILE A 56 10.79 9.55 -9.40
C ILE A 56 11.11 9.43 -10.89
N ASN A 57 10.10 9.61 -11.74
CA ASN A 57 10.25 9.53 -13.19
C ASN A 57 11.20 10.63 -13.70
N SER A 58 11.05 11.86 -13.21
CA SER A 58 11.91 12.98 -13.57
C SER A 58 13.33 12.81 -13.03
N ALA A 59 13.49 12.43 -11.76
CA ALA A 59 14.79 12.31 -11.11
C ALA A 59 15.66 11.19 -11.71
N LEU A 60 15.03 10.09 -12.12
CA LEU A 60 15.73 8.93 -12.68
C LEU A 60 15.68 8.87 -14.22
N ASP A 61 15.02 9.85 -14.85
CA ASP A 61 14.74 9.87 -16.29
C ASP A 61 14.13 8.54 -16.78
N ILE A 62 13.08 8.07 -16.09
CA ILE A 62 12.38 6.82 -16.42
C ILE A 62 10.88 7.05 -16.52
N LYS A 63 10.16 6.05 -17.05
CA LYS A 63 8.69 6.10 -17.18
C LYS A 63 8.05 4.91 -16.48
N ILE A 64 8.00 4.95 -15.16
CA ILE A 64 7.23 4.00 -14.35
C ILE A 64 5.75 4.42 -14.41
N SER A 65 4.88 3.46 -14.72
CA SER A 65 3.44 3.69 -14.72
C SER A 65 2.90 3.80 -13.30
N TYR A 66 1.87 4.64 -13.13
CA TYR A 66 1.18 4.81 -11.85
C TYR A 66 0.65 3.49 -11.28
N SER A 67 0.14 2.59 -12.12
CA SER A 67 -0.35 1.27 -11.69
C SER A 67 0.77 0.40 -11.07
N THR A 68 1.93 0.36 -11.72
CA THR A 68 3.11 -0.36 -11.20
C THR A 68 3.55 0.21 -9.85
N TYR A 69 3.60 1.53 -9.77
CA TYR A 69 3.97 2.23 -8.54
C TYR A 69 2.98 1.97 -7.41
N LYS A 70 1.68 2.10 -7.68
CA LYS A 70 0.60 1.83 -6.72
C LYS A 70 0.67 0.40 -6.17
N ALA A 71 0.91 -0.59 -7.03
CA ALA A 71 1.08 -1.98 -6.61
C ALA A 71 2.31 -2.14 -5.69
N PHE A 72 3.44 -1.51 -6.03
CA PHE A 72 4.63 -1.49 -5.18
C PHE A 72 4.37 -0.82 -3.83
N TYR A 73 3.74 0.36 -3.84
CA TYR A 73 3.41 1.14 -2.65
C TYR A 73 2.62 0.30 -1.64
N TYR A 74 1.54 -0.36 -2.08
CA TYR A 74 0.72 -1.16 -1.18
C TYR A 74 1.42 -2.42 -0.64
N SER A 75 2.34 -2.99 -1.42
CA SER A 75 3.11 -4.15 -0.99
C SER A 75 4.21 -3.79 0.02
N HIS A 76 4.85 -2.62 -0.15
CA HIS A 76 6.10 -2.30 0.54
C HIS A 76 6.04 -1.15 1.55
N MET A 77 5.08 -0.23 1.42
CA MET A 77 4.93 0.96 2.27
C MET A 77 3.74 0.87 3.22
N ASN A 78 2.74 0.05 2.89
CA ASN A 78 1.49 -0.05 3.64
C ASN A 78 1.58 -0.72 5.02
N LYS A 79 2.76 -1.25 5.41
CA LYS A 79 2.95 -1.88 6.73
C LYS A 79 2.77 -0.91 7.90
N LYS A 80 2.89 0.42 7.70
CA LYS A 80 2.55 1.42 8.72
C LYS A 80 1.05 1.80 8.76
N ILE A 81 0.30 1.59 7.68
CA ILE A 81 -1.12 2.00 7.59
C ILE A 81 -2.05 0.98 8.27
N LYS A 82 -1.70 -0.32 8.24
CA LYS A 82 -2.46 -1.36 8.96
C LYS A 82 -2.36 -1.28 10.48
N GLN A 83 -1.32 -0.64 11.04
CA GLN A 83 -1.21 -0.46 12.50
C GLN A 83 -2.01 0.74 13.01
N LYS A 84 -2.24 1.78 12.21
CA LYS A 84 -3.13 2.90 12.59
C LYS A 84 -4.62 2.61 12.39
N GLN A 85 -5.00 1.72 11.46
CA GLN A 85 -6.41 1.32 11.30
C GLN A 85 -6.88 0.30 12.34
N SER A 86 -5.96 -0.44 13.00
CA SER A 86 -6.35 -1.37 14.06
C SER A 86 -6.71 -0.69 15.39
N PHE A 87 -6.48 0.62 15.54
CA PHE A 87 -6.79 1.34 16.77
C PHE A 87 -8.10 2.13 16.73
N ASN A 88 -8.77 2.24 15.57
CA ASN A 88 -9.94 3.13 15.44
C ASN A 88 -11.23 2.47 14.98
N ASN A 89 -11.29 1.16 14.73
CA ASN A 89 -12.57 0.50 14.43
C ASN A 89 -12.58 -0.97 14.89
N SER A 90 -12.87 -1.16 16.17
CA SER A 90 -13.60 -2.34 16.62
C SER A 90 -14.68 -1.86 17.57
N PRO A 91 -15.93 -1.66 17.12
CA PRO A 91 -17.03 -1.86 18.03
C PRO A 91 -16.92 -3.30 18.52
N VAL A 92 -16.81 -3.46 19.84
CA VAL A 92 -16.90 -4.75 20.51
C VAL A 92 -18.28 -5.33 20.19
N ILE A 93 -18.39 -6.08 19.09
CA ILE A 93 -19.51 -6.98 18.87
C ILE A 93 -19.15 -8.25 19.63
N LYS A 94 -19.58 -8.31 20.88
CA LYS A 94 -19.75 -9.58 21.59
C LYS A 94 -20.73 -10.41 20.78
N LYS A 95 -20.24 -11.42 20.06
CA LYS A 95 -21.05 -12.57 19.66
C LYS A 95 -21.31 -13.37 20.93
N GLU A 96 -22.50 -13.24 21.50
CA GLU A 96 -23.12 -14.37 22.18
C GLU A 96 -24.02 -15.07 21.18
N SER A 97 -23.77 -16.36 21.04
CA SER A 97 -24.52 -17.29 20.23
C SER A 97 -25.89 -17.54 20.83
N SER A 98 -26.93 -17.59 20.00
CA SER A 98 -28.02 -18.52 20.25
C SER A 98 -28.47 -19.15 18.94
N THR A 99 -28.52 -20.47 19.02
CA THR A 99 -28.66 -21.44 17.94
C THR A 99 -30.14 -21.71 17.68
N THR A 100 -30.45 -22.00 16.41
CA THR A 100 -31.52 -22.90 15.94
C THR A 100 -33.00 -22.56 16.18
N GLU A 101 -33.68 -22.38 15.03
CA GLU A 101 -34.99 -22.95 14.66
C GLU A 101 -36.12 -22.97 15.70
N SER A 102 -37.13 -22.15 15.43
CA SER A 102 -38.52 -22.62 15.48
C SER A 102 -39.39 -21.81 14.53
N LYS A 103 -39.80 -22.47 13.45
CA LYS A 103 -41.00 -22.11 12.69
C LYS A 103 -42.20 -22.20 13.63
N LYS A 104 -42.98 -21.13 13.73
CA LYS A 104 -44.45 -21.17 13.77
C LYS A 104 -44.98 -19.77 13.48
N GLU A 105 -45.54 -19.64 12.28
CA GLU A 105 -46.52 -18.62 11.91
C GLU A 105 -47.65 -18.62 12.94
N ILE A 106 -47.97 -17.45 13.51
CA ILE A 106 -49.36 -17.08 13.84
C ILE A 106 -49.46 -15.55 13.64
N ASP A 107 -50.04 -15.17 12.52
CA ASP A 107 -50.69 -13.87 12.31
C ASP A 107 -51.78 -13.66 13.38
N ILE A 108 -51.73 -12.55 14.13
CA ILE A 108 -52.95 -11.97 14.69
C ILE A 108 -52.89 -10.45 14.50
N PHE A 109 -53.90 -10.00 13.77
CA PHE A 109 -54.20 -8.63 13.40
C PHE A 109 -54.35 -7.67 14.58
N ALA A 110 -54.19 -6.39 14.23
CA ALA A 110 -54.53 -5.20 14.97
C ALA A 110 -55.91 -5.22 15.65
N ASP A 111 -56.00 -4.58 16.81
CA ASP A 111 -57.14 -3.75 17.24
C ASP A 111 -56.60 -2.84 18.37
N LEU A 112 -56.24 -1.58 18.15
CA LEU A 112 -57.07 -0.38 18.02
C LEU A 112 -58.10 -0.18 19.15
N LYS A 113 -57.90 0.93 19.87
CA LYS A 113 -58.78 1.62 20.83
C LYS A 113 -60.26 1.22 20.83
N GLY A 114 -60.76 0.91 22.03
CA GLY A 114 -62.15 1.03 22.45
C GLY A 114 -62.21 1.13 23.97
#